data_AF-A0A1G9AYS1-F1
#
_entry.id   AF-A0A1G9AYS1-F1
#
_cell.length_a   1.000
_cell.length_b   1.000
_cell.length_c   1.000
_cell.angle_alpha   90.00
_cell.angle_beta   90.00
_cell.angle_gamma   90.00
#
_symmetry.space_group_name_H-M   'P 1'
#
loop_
_entity.id
_entity.type
_entity.pdbx_description
1 polymer ?
#
loop_
_entity_poly.entity_id
_entity_poly.type
_entity_poly.pdbx_seq_one_letter_code
_entity_poly.pdbx_strand_id
1 'polypeptide(L)'
;MYGYPKIIQTRHDVEYLVGYLGSKWATQENVERGLKFLRGLRDNTHVYVADRPLEEGEQPDGDEPEFRVMQDEEGERHQYRLEENPRAPLFRLGFTVEEVDSLITTIEGAQ
;
A
#
# COMPACT_ATOMS: atom_id res chain seq x y z
N MET A 1 -21.69 -16.89 5.17
CA MET A 1 -21.62 -15.53 5.72
C MET A 1 -21.55 -14.58 4.52
N TYR A 2 -22.24 -13.44 4.52
CA TYR A 2 -22.13 -12.42 3.47
C TYR A 2 -21.87 -11.09 4.18
N GLY A 3 -20.84 -10.36 3.79
CA GLY A 3 -20.45 -9.11 4.45
C GLY A 3 -18.94 -8.88 4.46
N TYR A 4 -18.55 -7.66 4.84
CA TYR A 4 -17.15 -7.23 4.94
C TYR A 4 -16.40 -8.05 6.02
N PRO A 5 -15.30 -8.76 5.69
CA PRO A 5 -14.51 -9.51 6.66
C PRO A 5 -13.96 -8.66 7.80
N LYS A 6 -14.09 -9.15 9.03
CA LYS A 6 -13.51 -8.47 10.21
C LYS A 6 -11.99 -8.61 10.29
N ILE A 7 -11.46 -9.73 9.79
CA ILE A 7 -10.05 -10.10 9.82
C ILE A 7 -9.67 -10.58 8.42
N ILE A 8 -8.54 -10.12 7.90
CA ILE A 8 -7.99 -10.51 6.60
C ILE A 8 -6.56 -10.99 6.84
N GLN A 9 -6.33 -12.29 6.68
CA GLN A 9 -5.03 -12.91 6.96
C GLN A 9 -4.53 -13.80 5.83
N THR A 10 -5.43 -14.25 4.96
CA THR A 10 -5.14 -15.19 3.87
C THR A 10 -5.55 -14.62 2.51
N ARG A 11 -5.04 -15.24 1.44
CA ARG A 11 -5.48 -14.95 0.07
C ARG A 11 -6.99 -15.06 -0.07
N HIS A 12 -7.56 -16.13 0.49
CA HIS A 12 -9.00 -16.41 0.42
C HIS A 12 -9.85 -15.33 1.08
N ASP A 13 -9.38 -14.74 2.19
CA ASP A 13 -10.11 -13.63 2.85
C ASP A 13 -10.21 -12.40 1.93
N VAL A 14 -9.16 -12.14 1.15
CA VAL A 14 -9.14 -11.04 0.17
C VAL A 14 -10.07 -11.36 -1.00
N GLU A 15 -10.02 -12.58 -1.54
CA GLU A 15 -10.93 -13.01 -2.61
C GLU A 15 -12.39 -12.92 -2.18
N TYR A 16 -12.69 -13.34 -0.95
CA TYR A 16 -14.03 -13.22 -0.36
C TYR A 16 -14.44 -11.76 -0.15
N LEU A 17 -13.52 -10.88 0.30
CA LEU A 17 -13.76 -9.43 0.34
C LEU A 17 -14.14 -8.92 -1.05
N VAL A 18 -13.35 -9.20 -2.09
CA VAL A 18 -13.60 -8.73 -3.46
C VAL A 18 -14.96 -9.23 -3.96
N GLY A 19 -15.28 -10.50 -3.74
CA GLY A 19 -16.58 -11.07 -4.09
C GLY A 19 -17.75 -10.38 -3.39
N TYR A 20 -17.58 -9.95 -2.14
CA TYR A 20 -18.57 -9.12 -1.45
C TYR A 20 -18.67 -7.72 -2.06
N LEU A 21 -17.55 -7.04 -2.32
CA LEU A 21 -17.51 -5.67 -2.85
C LEU A 21 -18.12 -5.54 -4.25
N GLY A 22 -17.98 -6.56 -5.09
CA GLY A 22 -18.63 -6.62 -6.41
C GLY A 22 -20.11 -7.02 -6.39
N SER A 23 -20.70 -7.21 -5.21
CA SER A 23 -22.10 -7.64 -5.09
C SER A 23 -23.04 -6.47 -4.86
N LYS A 24 -24.33 -6.65 -5.20
CA LYS A 24 -25.41 -5.68 -4.92
C LYS A 24 -25.63 -5.35 -3.44
N TRP A 25 -24.98 -6.10 -2.55
CA TRP A 25 -25.10 -5.93 -1.09
C TRP A 25 -23.99 -5.05 -0.52
N ALA A 26 -22.97 -4.71 -1.33
CA ALA A 26 -21.94 -3.78 -0.92
C ALA A 26 -22.49 -2.36 -0.82
N THR A 27 -22.26 -1.72 0.31
CA THR A 27 -22.52 -0.28 0.45
C THR A 27 -21.34 0.50 -0.11
N GLN A 28 -21.58 1.74 -0.56
CA GLN A 28 -20.53 2.64 -1.06
C GLN A 28 -19.37 2.78 -0.05
N GLU A 29 -19.69 2.95 1.23
CA GLU A 29 -18.70 3.02 2.32
C GLU A 29 -17.80 1.75 2.38
N ASN A 30 -18.39 0.57 2.20
CA ASN A 30 -17.63 -0.68 2.22
C ASN A 30 -16.74 -0.81 0.97
N VAL A 31 -17.21 -0.36 -0.19
CA VAL A 31 -16.42 -0.31 -1.43
C VAL A 31 -15.22 0.59 -1.24
N GLU A 32 -15.42 1.82 -0.77
CA GLU A 32 -14.34 2.78 -0.51
C GLU A 32 -13.32 2.23 0.49
N ARG A 33 -13.80 1.62 1.59
CA ARG A 33 -12.95 1.00 2.60
C ARG A 33 -12.13 -0.16 2.01
N GLY A 34 -12.77 -1.00 1.20
CA GLY A 34 -12.13 -2.13 0.54
C GLY A 34 -11.08 -1.72 -0.48
N LEU A 35 -11.39 -0.73 -1.32
CA LEU A 35 -10.44 -0.14 -2.26
C LEU A 35 -9.25 0.50 -1.53
N LYS A 36 -9.49 1.21 -0.43
CA LYS A 36 -8.41 1.76 0.40
C LYS A 36 -7.50 0.67 0.95
N PHE A 37 -8.07 -0.46 1.40
CA PHE A 37 -7.30 -1.61 1.83
C PHE A 37 -6.44 -2.20 0.70
N LEU A 38 -7.01 -2.43 -0.48
CA LEU A 38 -6.29 -3.01 -1.62
C LEU A 38 -5.17 -2.09 -2.12
N ARG A 39 -5.45 -0.78 -2.25
CA ARG A 39 -4.42 0.22 -2.58
C ARG A 39 -3.31 0.23 -1.53
N GLY A 40 -3.66 0.13 -0.24
CA GLY A 40 -2.68 -0.01 0.82
C GLY A 40 -1.80 -1.25 0.71
N LEU A 41 -2.32 -2.39 0.22
CA LEU A 41 -1.50 -3.57 -0.06
C LEU A 41 -0.49 -3.32 -1.20
N ARG A 42 -0.96 -2.67 -2.28
CA ARG A 42 -0.14 -2.30 -3.44
C ARG A 42 0.96 -1.31 -3.06
N ASP A 43 0.60 -0.24 -2.35
CA ASP A 43 1.51 0.86 -2.04
C ASP A 43 2.59 0.46 -1.02
N ASN A 44 2.32 -0.55 -0.19
CA ASN A 44 3.29 -1.07 0.80
C ASN A 44 4.43 -1.89 0.17
N THR A 45 4.45 -2.06 -1.16
CA THR A 45 5.51 -2.75 -1.89
C THR A 45 6.82 -2.00 -1.88
N HIS A 46 6.82 -0.72 -1.50
CA HIS A 46 8.00 0.11 -1.36
C HIS A 46 8.06 0.75 0.02
N VAL A 47 9.26 1.01 0.51
CA VAL A 47 9.49 1.67 1.79
C VAL A 47 10.69 2.60 1.70
N TYR A 48 10.61 3.74 2.37
CA TYR A 48 11.76 4.62 2.55
C TYR A 48 12.66 4.06 3.65
N VAL A 49 13.90 3.72 3.30
CA VAL A 49 14.92 3.23 4.22
C VAL A 49 15.94 4.33 4.47
N ALA A 50 16.38 4.48 5.73
CA ALA A 50 17.40 5.47 6.09
C ALA A 50 18.69 5.16 5.32
N ASP A 51 19.19 6.15 4.60
CA ASP A 51 20.37 6.01 3.74
C ASP A 51 21.58 6.68 4.40
N ARG A 52 21.54 8.01 4.57
CA ARG A 52 22.63 8.78 5.20
C ARG A 52 22.17 10.12 5.77
N PRO A 53 22.87 10.69 6.77
CA PRO A 53 22.69 12.09 7.15
C PRO A 53 23.16 13.03 6.02
N LEU A 54 22.59 14.23 5.99
CA LEU A 54 22.95 15.32 5.09
C LEU A 54 23.57 16.46 5.89
N GLU A 55 24.66 17.02 5.38
CA GLU A 55 25.27 18.23 5.93
C GLU A 55 24.39 19.48 5.68
N GLU A 56 24.74 20.58 6.35
CA GLU A 56 24.01 21.85 6.20
C GLU A 56 24.07 22.34 4.75
N GLY A 57 22.89 22.54 4.14
CA GLY A 57 22.78 22.97 2.73
C GLY A 57 23.08 21.87 1.71
N GLU A 58 23.40 20.65 2.13
CA GLU A 58 23.60 19.52 1.22
C GLU A 58 22.28 19.14 0.54
N GLN A 59 22.35 18.84 -0.76
CA GLN A 59 21.24 18.33 -1.55
C GLN A 59 21.21 16.81 -1.47
N PRO A 60 20.02 16.18 -1.50
CA PRO A 60 19.93 14.73 -1.60
C PRO A 60 20.55 14.23 -2.91
N ASP A 61 20.88 12.93 -2.95
CA ASP A 61 21.51 12.28 -4.10
C ASP A 61 20.59 12.19 -5.33
N GLY A 62 19.29 12.47 -5.17
CA GLY A 62 18.31 12.55 -6.25
C GLY A 62 16.99 13.16 -5.80
N ASP A 63 16.01 13.15 -6.70
CA ASP A 63 14.69 13.74 -6.50
C ASP A 63 13.69 12.74 -5.89
N GLU A 64 12.57 13.26 -5.38
CA GLU A 64 11.41 12.43 -5.02
C GLU A 64 10.78 11.83 -6.30
N PRO A 65 10.36 10.54 -6.28
CA PRO A 65 10.19 9.69 -5.11
C PRO A 65 11.39 8.79 -4.78
N GLU A 66 12.48 8.81 -5.55
CA GLU A 66 13.62 7.90 -5.33
C GLU A 66 14.35 8.21 -4.01
N PHE A 67 14.47 9.50 -3.69
CA PHE A 67 15.05 9.97 -2.44
C PHE A 67 14.13 10.97 -1.76
N ARG A 68 14.04 10.88 -0.43
CA ARG A 68 13.26 11.79 0.39
C ARG A 68 14.09 12.28 1.55
N VAL A 69 14.01 13.59 1.82
CA VAL A 69 14.66 14.19 2.99
C VAL A 69 13.66 14.31 4.13
N MET A 70 14.05 13.82 5.30
CA MET A 70 13.30 14.02 6.54
C MET A 70 14.20 14.68 7.56
N GLN A 71 13.61 15.54 8.39
CA GLN A 71 14.29 16.19 9.50
C GLN A 71 13.79 15.55 10.79
N ASP A 72 14.70 15.24 11.71
CA ASP A 72 14.35 14.70 13.02
C ASP A 72 13.99 15.80 14.03
N GLU A 73 13.74 15.41 15.28
CA GLU A 73 13.37 16.34 16.36
C GLU A 73 14.54 17.24 16.81
N GLU A 74 15.78 16.82 16.54
CA GLU A 74 17.01 17.55 16.88
C GLU A 74 17.41 18.54 15.76
N GLY A 75 16.75 18.44 14.61
CA GLY A 75 16.92 19.30 13.45
C GLY A 75 17.90 18.74 12.42
N GLU A 76 18.40 17.52 12.60
CA GLU A 76 19.31 16.86 11.67
C GLU A 76 18.55 16.39 10.43
N ARG A 77 19.15 16.62 9.26
CA ARG A 77 18.56 16.21 7.97
C ARG A 77 19.10 14.84 7.60
N HIS A 78 18.18 13.94 7.26
CA HIS A 78 18.51 12.60 6.79
C HIS A 78 17.87 12.34 5.43
N GLN A 79 18.67 11.77 4.54
CA GLN A 79 18.19 11.20 3.29
C GLN A 79 17.68 9.78 3.55
N TYR A 80 16.54 9.48 2.93
CA TYR A 80 15.96 8.16 2.86
C TYR A 80 15.82 7.78 1.39
N ARG A 81 16.12 6.52 1.08
CA ARG A 81 16.00 5.97 -0.27
C ARG A 81 14.78 5.07 -0.36
N LEU A 82 14.03 5.17 -1.46
CA LEU A 82 12.92 4.27 -1.73
C LEU A 82 13.46 2.91 -2.17
N GLU A 83 13.09 1.86 -1.46
CA GLU A 83 13.48 0.48 -1.76
C GLU A 83 12.25 -0.43 -1.83
N GLU A 84 12.38 -1.55 -2.55
CA GLU A 84 11.38 -2.60 -2.54
C GLU A 84 11.28 -3.19 -1.13
N ASN A 85 10.05 -3.40 -0.67
CA ASN A 85 9.74 -3.99 0.63
C ASN A 85 9.48 -5.50 0.46
N PRO A 86 10.47 -6.38 0.67
CA PRO A 86 10.27 -7.83 0.55
C PRO A 86 9.31 -8.39 1.60
N ARG A 87 8.98 -7.61 2.64
CA ARG A 87 8.04 -7.97 3.72
C ARG A 87 6.66 -7.35 3.53
N ALA A 88 6.37 -6.78 2.35
CA ALA A 88 5.07 -6.20 2.07
C ALA A 88 3.94 -7.20 2.38
N PRO A 89 2.85 -6.78 3.06
CA PRO A 89 1.73 -7.66 3.38
C PRO A 89 1.14 -8.40 2.18
N LEU A 90 1.20 -7.78 1.00
CA LEU A 90 0.80 -8.34 -0.29
C LEU A 90 1.48 -9.68 -0.59
N PHE A 91 2.81 -9.77 -0.43
CA PHE A 91 3.57 -10.98 -0.70
C PHE A 91 3.23 -12.11 0.29
N ARG A 92 3.02 -11.77 1.57
CA ARG A 92 2.57 -12.73 2.59
C ARG A 92 1.18 -13.29 2.28
N LEU A 93 0.30 -12.48 1.68
CA LEU A 93 -1.02 -12.91 1.23
C LEU A 93 -0.97 -13.72 -0.07
N GLY A 94 0.22 -13.87 -0.68
CA GLY A 94 0.43 -14.64 -1.90
C GLY A 94 -0.12 -13.96 -3.14
N PHE A 95 -0.19 -12.63 -3.17
CA PHE A 95 -0.57 -11.86 -4.34
C PHE A 95 0.65 -11.24 -5.03
N THR A 96 0.52 -10.92 -6.31
CA THR A 96 1.40 -9.97 -7.02
C THR A 96 0.79 -8.57 -7.07
N VAL A 97 1.59 -7.58 -7.46
CA VAL A 97 1.12 -6.19 -7.64
C VAL A 97 0.05 -6.13 -8.73
N GLU A 98 0.28 -6.82 -9.85
CA GLU A 98 -0.63 -6.87 -11.00
C GLU A 98 -1.95 -7.55 -10.64
N GLU A 99 -1.92 -8.59 -9.82
CA GLU A 99 -3.14 -9.22 -9.31
C GLU A 99 -3.96 -8.24 -8.48
N VAL A 100 -3.33 -7.50 -7.55
CA VAL A 100 -4.04 -6.51 -6.73
C VAL A 100 -4.58 -5.34 -7.56
N ASP A 101 -3.80 -4.84 -8.52
CA ASP A 101 -4.28 -3.80 -9.44
C ASP A 101 -5.48 -4.28 -10.26
N SER A 102 -5.46 -5.53 -10.73
CA SER A 102 -6.59 -6.14 -11.44
C SER A 102 -7.85 -6.23 -10.56
N LEU A 103 -7.70 -6.56 -9.28
CA LEU A 103 -8.83 -6.59 -8.32
C LEU A 103 -9.41 -5.19 -8.10
N ILE A 104 -8.55 -4.16 -7.96
CA ILE A 104 -8.97 -2.76 -7.82
C ILE A 104 -9.77 -2.33 -9.05
N THR A 105 -9.24 -2.52 -10.26
CA THR A 105 -9.92 -2.16 -11.51
C THR A 105 -11.26 -2.88 -11.66
N THR A 106 -11.33 -4.16 -11.28
CA THR A 106 -12.58 -4.93 -11.32
C THR A 106 -13.66 -4.32 -10.42
N ILE A 107 -13.30 -3.92 -9.20
CA ILE A 107 -14.25 -3.30 -8.26
C ILE A 107 -14.69 -1.92 -8.75
N GLU A 108 -13.76 -1.10 -9.23
CA GLU A 108 -14.04 0.25 -9.74
C GLU A 108 -14.93 0.22 -10.99
N GLY A 109 -14.73 -0.75 -11.88
CA GLY A 109 -15.57 -0.93 -13.07
C GLY A 109 -16.94 -1.56 -12.81
N ALA A 110 -17.17 -2.09 -11.61
CA ALA A 110 -18.44 -2.66 -11.18
C ALA A 110 -19.35 -1.68 -10.43
N GLN A 111 -18.85 -0.47 -10.11
CA GLN A 111 -19.66 0.63 -9.56
C GLN A 111 -20.37 1.39 -10.68
#